data_AF-A0AAU2U667-F1
#
_entry.id   AF-A0AAU2U667-F1
#
_cell.length_a   1.000
_cell.length_b   1.000
_cell.length_c   1.000
_cell.angle_alpha   90.00
_cell.angle_beta   90.00
_cell.angle_gamma   90.00
#
_symmetry.space_group_name_H-M   'P 1'
#
loop_
_entity.id
_entity.type
_entity.pdbx_description
1 polymer ?
#
loop_
_entity_poly.entity_id
_entity_poly.type
_entity_poly.pdbx_seq_one_letter_code
_entity_poly.pdbx_strand_id
1 'polypeptide(L)'
;MTDLDGVVARAEELLVEGTQARQADKNLAQLQAKDPDAARVLTVGFVEALMDSSLYKQQGEEHRQYYALKMEADQRHLWDELFAGIDRA
;
A
#
# COMPACT_ATOMS: atom_id res chain seq x y z
N MET A 1 -17.16 26.03 -18.66
CA MET A 1 -18.00 24.83 -18.49
C MET A 1 -17.03 23.76 -18.01
N THR A 2 -17.05 23.39 -16.74
CA THR A 2 -16.23 22.29 -16.24
C THR A 2 -16.68 21.03 -16.97
N ASP A 3 -15.74 20.32 -17.58
CA ASP A 3 -16.02 19.07 -18.28
C ASP A 3 -16.48 18.03 -17.26
N LEU A 4 -17.80 17.83 -17.17
CA LEU A 4 -18.44 16.96 -16.20
C LEU A 4 -17.95 15.51 -16.35
N ASP A 5 -17.64 15.10 -17.58
CA ASP A 5 -17.11 13.76 -17.87
C ASP A 5 -15.70 13.60 -17.26
N GLY A 6 -14.86 14.63 -17.36
CA GLY A 6 -13.54 14.65 -16.73
C GLY A 6 -13.59 14.65 -15.20
N VAL A 7 -14.60 15.28 -14.59
CA VAL A 7 -14.79 15.28 -13.13
C VAL A 7 -15.24 13.90 -12.62
N VAL A 8 -16.16 13.25 -13.33
CA VAL A 8 -16.64 11.89 -12.98
C VAL A 8 -15.51 10.88 -13.09
N ALA A 9 -14.76 10.90 -14.20
CA ALA A 9 -13.61 10.01 -14.39
C ALA A 9 -12.59 10.15 -13.25
N ARG A 10 -12.26 11.39 -12.85
CA ARG A 10 -11.33 11.61 -11.74
C ARG A 10 -11.88 11.12 -10.40
N ALA A 11 -13.18 11.22 -10.17
CA ALA A 11 -13.81 10.71 -8.96
C ALA A 11 -13.77 9.17 -8.90
N GLU A 12 -14.00 8.50 -10.03
CA GLU A 12 -13.90 7.04 -10.13
C GLU A 12 -12.47 6.55 -9.87
N GLU A 13 -11.46 7.20 -10.44
CA GLU A 13 -10.05 6.90 -10.16
C GLU A 13 -9.72 7.01 -8.67
N LEU A 14 -10.13 8.10 -8.02
CA LEU A 14 -9.90 8.31 -6.59
C LEU A 14 -10.59 7.23 -5.72
N LEU A 15 -11.76 6.76 -6.12
CA LEU A 15 -12.46 5.68 -5.43
C LEU A 15 -11.73 4.34 -5.58
N VAL A 16 -11.16 4.07 -6.75
CA VAL A 16 -10.33 2.89 -6.98
C VAL A 16 -9.05 2.95 -6.16
N GLU A 17 -8.31 4.07 -6.25
CA GLU A 17 -7.07 4.31 -5.48
C GLU A 17 -7.32 4.14 -3.97
N GLY A 18 -8.39 4.74 -3.43
CA GLY A 18 -8.75 4.63 -2.02
C GLY A 18 -9.17 3.21 -1.60
N THR A 19 -9.85 2.48 -2.47
CA THR A 19 -10.25 1.07 -2.21
C THR A 19 -9.03 0.16 -2.15
N GLN A 20 -8.11 0.33 -3.10
CA GLN A 20 -6.85 -0.41 -3.15
C GLN A 20 -5.97 -0.11 -1.93
N ALA A 21 -5.81 1.17 -1.58
CA ALA A 21 -5.05 1.59 -0.40
C ALA A 21 -5.64 0.98 0.89
N ARG A 22 -6.97 1.00 1.05
CA ARG A 22 -7.63 0.38 2.21
C ARG A 22 -7.43 -1.14 2.25
N GLN A 23 -7.39 -1.82 1.10
CA GLN A 23 -7.12 -3.25 1.06
C GLN A 23 -5.66 -3.55 1.43
N ALA A 24 -4.72 -2.75 0.92
CA ALA A 24 -3.31 -2.84 1.29
C ALA A 24 -3.10 -2.65 2.80
N ASP A 25 -3.79 -1.70 3.43
CA ASP A 25 -3.72 -1.50 4.89
C ASP A 25 -4.26 -2.69 5.70
N LYS A 26 -5.29 -3.38 5.20
CA LYS A 26 -5.75 -4.63 5.83
C LYS A 26 -4.71 -5.73 5.72
N ASN A 27 -4.09 -5.87 4.54
CA ASN A 27 -3.02 -6.84 4.33
C ASN A 27 -1.82 -6.53 5.22
N LEU A 28 -1.44 -5.25 5.32
CA LEU A 28 -0.40 -4.76 6.21
C LEU A 28 -0.68 -5.12 7.67
N ALA A 29 -1.89 -4.86 8.17
CA ALA A 29 -2.26 -5.20 9.55
C ALA A 29 -2.17 -6.71 9.81
N GLN A 30 -2.61 -7.55 8.86
CA GLN A 30 -2.47 -9.01 8.97
C GLN A 30 -1.01 -9.46 8.93
N LEU A 31 -0.20 -8.81 8.10
CA LEU A 31 1.23 -9.09 7.96
C LEU A 31 1.99 -8.72 9.23
N GLN A 32 1.74 -7.53 9.80
CA GLN A 32 2.32 -7.07 11.06
C GLN A 32 1.99 -8.00 12.24
N ALA A 33 0.84 -8.67 12.21
CA ALA A 33 0.46 -9.63 13.24
C ALA A 33 1.28 -10.94 13.21
N LYS A 34 1.91 -11.28 12.07
CA LYS A 34 2.63 -12.55 11.88
C LYS A 34 4.11 -12.39 11.53
N ASP A 35 4.53 -11.23 11.06
CA ASP A 35 5.92 -10.92 10.73
C ASP A 35 6.42 -9.70 11.53
N PRO A 36 7.31 -9.92 12.52
CA PRO A 36 7.88 -8.83 13.32
C PRO A 36 8.63 -7.78 12.49
N ASP A 37 9.22 -8.15 11.35
CA ASP A 37 9.88 -7.17 10.48
C ASP A 37 8.87 -6.22 9.84
N ALA A 38 7.68 -6.70 9.48
CA ALA A 38 6.63 -5.85 8.94
C ALA A 38 6.17 -4.84 9.99
N ALA A 39 5.96 -5.27 11.24
CA ALA A 39 5.61 -4.38 12.35
C ALA A 39 6.70 -3.34 12.67
N ARG A 40 7.96 -3.69 12.44
CA ARG A 40 9.11 -2.81 12.71
C ARG A 40 9.42 -1.84 11.58
N VAL A 41 9.24 -2.27 10.32
CA VAL A 41 9.70 -1.54 9.13
C VAL A 41 8.56 -0.80 8.44
N LEU A 42 7.40 -1.44 8.26
CA LEU A 42 6.27 -0.86 7.53
C LEU A 42 5.40 -0.07 8.51
N THR A 43 5.73 1.20 8.72
CA THR A 43 5.07 2.07 9.71
C THR A 43 4.08 3.05 9.09
N VAL A 44 4.25 3.37 7.81
CA VAL A 44 3.35 4.25 7.06
C VAL A 44 2.30 3.44 6.30
N GLY A 45 1.02 3.70 6.60
CA GLY A 45 -0.11 3.09 5.90
C GLY A 45 -0.32 3.63 4.48
N PHE A 46 -0.96 2.85 3.61
CA PHE A 46 -1.29 3.24 2.24
C PHE A 46 -2.31 4.36 2.19
N VAL A 47 -3.36 4.32 3.03
CA VAL A 47 -4.33 5.42 3.10
C VAL A 47 -3.68 6.69 3.66
N GLU A 48 -2.80 6.53 4.66
CA GLU A 48 -2.08 7.66 5.26
C GLU A 48 -1.19 8.36 4.22
N ALA A 49 -0.39 7.57 3.49
CA ALA A 49 0.40 8.04 2.37
C ALA A 49 -0.48 8.74 1.33
N LEU A 50 -1.62 8.15 0.94
CA LEU A 50 -2.54 8.74 -0.05
C LEU A 50 -3.09 10.11 0.38
N MET A 51 -3.31 10.30 1.69
CA MET A 51 -3.80 11.56 2.26
C MET A 51 -2.68 12.60 2.49
N ASP A 52 -1.47 12.14 2.78
CA ASP A 52 -0.30 12.99 3.00
C ASP A 52 0.88 12.56 2.12
N SER A 53 0.99 13.23 0.98
CA SER A 53 2.06 13.00 0.00
C SER A 53 3.48 13.17 0.54
N SER A 54 3.66 13.85 1.69
CA SER A 54 4.99 13.97 2.31
C SER A 54 5.52 12.62 2.80
N LEU A 55 4.62 11.67 3.08
CA LEU A 55 4.94 10.33 3.56
C LEU A 55 5.29 9.34 2.44
N TYR A 56 5.01 9.66 1.17
CA TYR A 56 5.30 8.77 0.02
C TYR A 56 6.76 8.33 -0.04
N LYS A 57 7.68 9.26 0.23
CA LYS A 57 9.11 8.96 0.20
C LYS A 57 9.50 8.00 1.34
N GLN A 58 8.93 8.18 2.53
CA GLN A 58 9.16 7.30 3.67
C GLN A 58 8.61 5.91 3.40
N GLN A 59 7.33 5.80 3.00
CA GLN A 59 6.70 4.53 2.68
C GLN A 59 7.47 3.75 1.60
N GLY A 60 7.91 4.44 0.55
CA GLY A 60 8.72 3.81 -0.49
C GLY A 60 10.06 3.26 0.02
N GLU A 61 10.69 3.89 1.02
CA GLU A 61 11.90 3.39 1.66
C GLU A 61 11.63 2.19 2.56
N GLU A 62 10.58 2.26 3.38
CA GLU A 62 10.12 1.15 4.23
C GLU A 62 9.82 -0.10 3.39
N HIS A 63 9.13 0.09 2.26
CA HIS A 63 8.83 -0.98 1.31
C HIS A 63 10.10 -1.62 0.74
N ARG A 64 11.09 -0.82 0.33
CA ARG A 64 12.38 -1.33 -0.17
C ARG A 64 13.13 -2.10 0.90
N GLN A 65 13.18 -1.57 2.12
CA GLN A 65 13.85 -2.21 3.25
C GLN A 65 13.18 -3.54 3.59
N TYR A 66 11.85 -3.56 3.69
CA TYR A 66 11.10 -4.77 3.99
C TYR A 66 11.26 -5.83 2.88
N TYR A 67 11.16 -5.42 1.61
CA TYR A 67 11.40 -6.32 0.48
C TYR A 67 12.80 -6.95 0.53
N ALA A 68 13.86 -6.15 0.79
CA ALA A 68 15.22 -6.66 0.92
C ALA A 68 15.34 -7.71 2.04
N LEU A 69 14.76 -7.45 3.21
CA LEU A 69 14.75 -8.41 4.34
C LEU A 69 14.07 -9.72 3.96
N LYS A 70 12.91 -9.66 3.28
CA LYS A 70 12.18 -10.87 2.87
C LYS A 70 12.90 -11.63 1.76
N MET A 71 13.62 -10.94 0.87
CA MET A 71 14.44 -11.58 -0.16
C MET A 71 15.66 -12.29 0.45
N GLU A 72 16.35 -11.67 1.40
CA GLU A 72 17.50 -12.28 2.10
C GLU A 72 17.10 -13.52 2.91
N ALA A 73 15.88 -13.54 3.44
CA ALA A 73 15.34 -14.64 4.22
C ALA A 73 14.64 -15.75 3.39
N ASP A 74 14.62 -15.64 2.06
CA ASP A 74 13.83 -16.52 1.16
C ASP A 74 12.32 -16.57 1.51
N GLN A 75 11.79 -15.42 1.95
CA GLN A 75 10.40 -15.23 2.39
C GLN A 75 9.64 -14.24 1.51
N ARG A 76 9.96 -14.17 0.20
CA ARG A 76 9.32 -13.25 -0.74
C ARG A 76 7.78 -13.30 -0.72
N HIS A 77 7.19 -14.45 -0.46
CA HIS A 77 5.74 -14.60 -0.36
C HIS A 77 5.10 -13.62 0.64
N LEU A 78 5.79 -13.23 1.72
CA LEU A 78 5.31 -12.23 2.69
C LEU A 78 5.21 -10.83 2.07
N TRP A 79 6.09 -10.49 1.14
CA TRP A 79 5.96 -9.27 0.33
C TRP A 79 4.76 -9.35 -0.62
N ASP A 80 4.57 -10.49 -1.29
CA ASP A 80 3.46 -10.67 -2.23
C ASP A 80 2.09 -10.61 -1.51
N GLU A 81 2.01 -11.09 -0.26
CA GLU A 81 0.81 -10.97 0.58
C GLU A 81 0.39 -9.53 0.88
N LEU A 82 1.34 -8.57 0.95
CA LEU A 82 1.02 -7.16 1.16
C LEU A 82 0.10 -6.62 0.05
N PHE A 83 0.27 -7.11 -1.18
CA PHE A 83 -0.49 -6.68 -2.36
C PHE A 83 -1.56 -7.69 -2.80
N ALA A 84 -1.78 -8.76 -2.03
CA ALA A 84 -2.76 -9.78 -2.38
C ALA A 84 -4.17 -9.20 -2.50
N GLY A 85 -4.84 -9.47 -3.62
CA GLY A 85 -6.20 -9.01 -3.89
C GLY A 85 -6.32 -7.54 -4.31
N ILE A 86 -5.20 -6.85 -4.57
CA ILE A 86 -5.18 -5.49 -5.13
C ILE A 86 -5.22 -5.53 -6.67
N ASP A 87 -4.78 -6.63 -7.28
CA ASP A 87 -4.91 -6.89 -8.71
C ASP A 87 -6.34 -7.32 -9.08
N ARG A 88 -7.23 -6.33 -9.22
CA ARG A 88 -8.42 -6.26 -10.11
C ARG A 88 -9.34 -5.14 -9.63
N ALA A 89 -9.08 -3.93 -10.12
CA ALA A 89 -10.11 -2.93 -10.37
C ALA A 89 -9.95 -2.50 -11.83
#